data_AF-A0A1P8VSF3-F1
#
_entry.id   AF-A0A1P8VSF3-F1
#
_cell.length_a   1.000
_cell.length_b   1.000
_cell.length_c   1.000
_cell.angle_alpha   90.00
_cell.angle_beta   90.00
_cell.angle_gamma   90.00
#
_symmetry.space_group_name_H-M   'P 1'
#
loop_
_entity.id
_entity.type
_entity.pdbx_description
1 polymer ?
#
loop_
_entity_poly.entity_id
_entity_poly.type
_entity_poly.pdbx_seq_one_letter_code
_entity_poly.pdbx_strand_id
1 'polypeptide(L)'
;MKLKSIVAVVFLIFICLGINTPANATGAVSIPIKNAGFEDPFLEVKDYYTVNTPPGWSTYDPNGLIPEQPTVQTSYVGVTNATPSSAFYDQKVPEGRNMGSVYLAHEPGSGIAGLEQTLDTVLESNKNYTLLVDIGNSLLLFC
;
A
#
# COMPACT_ATOMS: atom_id res chain seq x y z
N MET A 1 -4.88 31.05 85.24
CA MET A 1 -5.73 29.85 85.46
C MET A 1 -6.29 29.40 84.12
N LYS A 2 -5.94 28.17 83.70
CA LYS A 2 -6.44 27.35 82.55
C LYS A 2 -6.00 27.79 81.11
N LEU A 3 -5.03 27.14 80.43
CA LEU A 3 -5.00 25.80 79.75
C LEU A 3 -5.75 25.86 78.38
N LYS A 4 -5.28 25.51 77.16
CA LYS A 4 -4.34 24.48 76.65
C LYS A 4 -4.15 24.62 75.11
N SER A 5 -3.02 24.10 74.61
CA SER A 5 -2.80 23.31 73.36
C SER A 5 -3.03 23.86 71.92
N ILE A 6 -1.88 24.10 71.25
CA ILE A 6 -1.41 23.56 69.95
C ILE A 6 -2.42 22.77 69.08
N VAL A 7 -2.59 23.21 67.83
CA VAL A 7 -2.72 22.32 66.66
C VAL A 7 -1.92 22.94 65.50
N ALA A 8 -0.82 22.29 65.13
CA ALA A 8 -0.10 22.56 63.90
C ALA A 8 -0.90 21.96 62.74
N VAL A 9 -1.47 22.80 61.88
CA VAL A 9 -2.06 22.35 60.62
C VAL A 9 -0.98 22.44 59.56
N VAL A 10 -0.23 21.35 59.42
CA VAL A 10 0.56 21.08 58.22
C VAL A 10 -0.46 20.78 57.11
N PHE A 11 -0.71 21.73 56.23
CA PHE A 11 -1.41 21.46 54.98
C PHE A 11 -0.45 21.65 53.81
N LEU A 12 -0.17 20.50 53.19
CA LEU A 12 0.70 20.22 52.08
C LEU A 12 0.53 21.25 50.94
N ILE A 13 1.60 21.95 50.57
CA ILE A 13 1.67 22.68 49.31
C ILE A 13 1.71 21.64 48.20
N PHE A 14 0.59 21.43 47.49
CA PHE A 14 0.59 20.71 46.22
C PHE A 14 1.32 21.57 45.18
N ILE A 15 2.63 21.36 45.04
CA ILE A 15 3.35 21.80 43.85
C ILE A 15 2.88 20.88 42.73
N CYS A 16 1.91 21.35 41.94
CA CYS A 16 1.63 20.77 40.64
C CYS A 16 2.85 21.00 39.75
N LEU A 17 3.84 20.11 39.85
CA LEU A 17 4.84 19.92 38.80
C LEU A 17 4.05 19.51 37.56
N GLY A 18 3.79 20.48 36.70
CA GLY A 18 3.31 20.26 35.35
C GLY A 18 4.33 19.39 34.63
N ILE A 19 4.10 18.08 34.64
CA ILE A 19 4.70 17.15 33.70
C ILE A 19 4.15 17.53 32.33
N ASN A 20 4.83 18.47 31.67
CA ASN A 20 4.74 18.62 30.23
C ASN A 20 5.44 17.38 29.65
N THR A 21 4.77 16.24 29.63
CA THR A 21 5.13 15.17 28.70
C THR A 21 4.73 15.69 27.32
N PRO A 22 5.66 16.05 26.42
CA PRO A 22 5.30 16.14 25.02
C PRO A 22 4.85 14.74 24.62
N ALA A 23 3.55 14.57 24.42
CA ALA A 23 3.03 13.47 23.65
C ALA A 23 3.52 13.70 22.21
N ASN A 24 4.73 13.23 21.90
CA ASN A 24 5.15 13.05 20.53
C ASN A 24 4.31 11.89 19.99
N ALA A 25 3.12 12.23 19.51
CA ALA A 25 2.42 11.39 18.56
C ALA A 25 3.28 11.38 17.29
N THR A 26 4.24 10.45 17.23
CA THR A 26 4.94 10.13 15.99
C THR A 26 3.90 9.50 15.07
N GLY A 27 3.25 10.33 14.25
CA GLY A 27 2.35 9.85 13.21
C GLY A 27 3.13 9.01 12.19
N ALA A 28 2.47 8.03 11.58
CA ALA A 28 3.03 7.33 10.44
C ALA A 28 3.27 8.35 9.30
N VAL A 29 4.44 8.26 8.67
CA VAL A 29 4.79 9.08 7.52
C VAL A 29 4.77 8.18 6.28
N SER A 30 3.99 8.56 5.27
CA SER A 30 3.92 7.82 4.01
C SER A 30 5.22 7.96 3.22
N ILE A 31 5.74 6.83 2.75
CA ILE A 31 6.88 6.79 1.82
C ILE A 31 6.33 6.89 0.40
N PRO A 32 6.80 7.83 -0.44
CA PRO A 32 6.29 7.97 -1.79
C PRO A 32 6.65 6.76 -2.65
N ILE A 33 5.65 6.21 -3.33
CA ILE A 33 5.78 5.15 -4.35
C ILE A 33 5.30 5.75 -5.67
N LYS A 34 6.10 5.64 -6.73
CA LYS A 34 5.73 6.14 -8.06
C LYS A 34 4.59 5.29 -8.63
N ASN A 35 3.56 5.95 -9.15
CA ASN A 35 2.39 5.27 -9.74
C ASN A 35 1.80 4.19 -8.82
N ALA A 36 1.63 4.49 -7.53
CA ALA A 36 1.22 3.53 -6.50
C ALA A 36 -0.17 2.92 -6.73
N GLY A 37 -1.06 3.67 -7.38
CA GLY A 37 -2.41 3.23 -7.75
C GLY A 37 -2.56 2.73 -9.19
N PHE A 38 -1.47 2.69 -9.98
CA PHE A 38 -1.51 2.29 -11.40
C PHE A 38 -2.38 3.20 -12.29
N GLU A 39 -2.57 4.47 -11.92
CA GLU A 39 -3.36 5.45 -12.66
C GLU A 39 -2.69 5.95 -13.96
N ASP A 40 -1.40 5.66 -14.15
CA ASP A 40 -0.67 5.91 -15.39
C ASP A 40 -0.38 4.58 -16.11
N PRO A 41 -0.75 4.42 -17.40
CA PRO A 41 -1.42 5.39 -18.27
C PRO A 41 -2.90 5.60 -17.97
N PHE A 42 -3.41 6.77 -18.36
CA PHE A 42 -4.85 7.01 -18.37
C PHE A 42 -5.52 6.10 -19.41
N LEU A 43 -6.51 5.33 -18.96
CA LEU A 43 -7.32 4.45 -19.78
C LEU A 43 -8.76 4.98 -19.80
N GLU A 44 -9.22 5.38 -20.98
CA GLU A 44 -10.57 5.94 -21.16
C GLU A 44 -11.64 4.83 -21.13
N VAL A 45 -11.37 3.75 -21.86
CA VAL A 45 -12.32 2.66 -22.09
C VAL A 45 -12.35 1.73 -20.87
N LYS A 46 -13.56 1.48 -20.35
CA LYS A 46 -13.82 0.52 -19.27
C LYS A 46 -13.40 -0.90 -19.68
N ASP A 47 -12.83 -1.65 -18.75
CA ASP A 47 -12.33 -3.02 -18.92
C ASP A 47 -11.21 -3.15 -19.97
N TYR A 48 -10.68 -2.02 -20.46
CA TYR A 48 -9.50 -2.01 -21.29
C TYR A 48 -8.24 -2.17 -20.45
N TYR A 49 -7.21 -2.77 -21.05
CA TYR A 49 -5.95 -3.05 -20.37
C TYR A 49 -4.75 -2.85 -21.29
N THR A 50 -3.58 -2.66 -20.67
CA THR A 50 -2.29 -2.66 -21.33
C THR A 50 -1.56 -3.98 -21.08
N VAL A 51 -0.59 -4.31 -21.93
CA VAL A 51 0.27 -5.49 -21.77
C VAL A 51 1.73 -5.13 -21.51
N ASN A 52 2.03 -3.83 -21.36
CA ASN A 52 3.36 -3.31 -21.09
C ASN A 52 3.47 -2.92 -19.62
N THR A 53 4.68 -3.05 -19.08
CA THR A 53 5.01 -2.68 -17.70
C THR A 53 4.53 -1.26 -17.35
N PRO A 54 3.75 -1.09 -16.27
CA PRO A 54 3.27 0.22 -15.84
C PRO A 54 4.44 1.19 -15.57
N PRO A 55 4.34 2.46 -15.98
CA PRO A 55 5.33 3.48 -15.63
C PRO A 55 5.62 3.54 -14.13
N GLY A 56 6.90 3.68 -13.77
CA GLY A 56 7.35 3.69 -12.38
C GLY A 56 7.59 2.30 -11.78
N TRP A 57 7.18 1.22 -12.45
CA TRP A 57 7.41 -0.16 -12.05
C TRP A 57 8.34 -0.88 -13.04
N SER A 58 8.98 -1.93 -12.55
CA SER A 58 9.74 -2.89 -13.35
C SER A 58 9.03 -4.24 -13.34
N THR A 59 9.22 -5.04 -14.39
CA THR A 59 8.78 -6.44 -14.40
C THR A 59 9.73 -7.27 -13.54
N TYR A 60 9.19 -7.91 -12.51
CA TYR A 60 9.88 -8.95 -11.76
C TYR A 60 9.62 -10.28 -12.45
N ASP A 61 10.64 -10.86 -13.09
CA ASP A 61 10.50 -12.12 -13.82
C ASP A 61 11.75 -13.01 -13.67
N PRO A 62 11.96 -13.63 -12.50
CA PRO A 62 13.13 -14.49 -12.25
C PRO A 62 13.11 -15.79 -13.07
N ASN A 63 11.96 -16.15 -13.66
CA ASN A 63 11.78 -17.41 -14.38
C ASN A 63 11.68 -17.25 -15.90
N GLY A 64 11.69 -16.01 -16.42
CA GLY A 64 11.59 -15.73 -17.85
C GLY A 64 10.22 -16.08 -18.44
N LEU A 65 9.15 -15.91 -17.66
CA LEU A 65 7.77 -16.23 -18.06
C LEU A 65 7.12 -15.15 -18.92
N ILE A 66 7.65 -13.92 -18.90
CA ILE A 66 7.12 -12.78 -19.63
C ILE A 66 8.08 -12.46 -20.79
N PRO A 67 7.62 -12.55 -22.05
CA PRO A 67 8.48 -12.23 -23.19
C PRO A 67 8.79 -10.73 -23.25
N GLU A 68 9.89 -10.37 -23.91
CA GLU A 68 10.30 -8.96 -24.10
C GLU A 68 9.25 -8.12 -24.86
N GLN A 69 8.49 -8.76 -25.75
CA GLN A 69 7.40 -8.17 -26.53
C GLN A 69 6.07 -8.86 -26.17
N PRO A 70 5.46 -8.54 -25.02
CA PRO A 70 4.23 -9.16 -24.58
C PRO A 70 3.06 -8.80 -25.49
N THR A 71 2.13 -9.73 -25.63
CA THR A 71 0.87 -9.57 -26.37
C THR A 71 -0.29 -10.01 -25.49
N VAL A 72 -1.51 -9.78 -25.95
CA VAL A 72 -2.73 -10.22 -25.24
C VAL A 72 -2.84 -11.74 -25.09
N GLN A 73 -2.03 -12.53 -25.82
CA GLN A 73 -2.03 -14.00 -25.78
C GLN A 73 -0.87 -14.60 -24.97
N THR A 74 0.10 -13.79 -24.54
CA THR A 74 1.26 -14.24 -23.75
C THR A 74 1.10 -13.83 -22.30
N SER A 75 2.00 -14.29 -21.42
CA SER A 75 2.14 -13.66 -20.11
C SER A 75 2.46 -12.17 -20.23
N TYR A 76 1.98 -11.35 -19.31
CA TYR A 76 2.26 -9.91 -19.28
C TYR A 76 2.06 -9.31 -17.89
N VAL A 77 2.59 -8.10 -17.71
CA VAL A 77 2.21 -7.16 -16.65
C VAL A 77 1.65 -5.90 -17.28
N GLY A 78 0.68 -5.25 -16.62
CA GLY A 78 -0.01 -4.12 -17.22
C GLY A 78 -0.92 -3.37 -16.26
N VAL A 79 -1.74 -2.50 -16.83
CA VAL A 79 -2.75 -1.69 -16.15
C VAL A 79 -4.11 -2.02 -16.72
N THR A 80 -5.13 -2.19 -15.88
CA THR A 80 -6.52 -2.45 -16.27
C THR A 80 -7.44 -1.39 -15.69
N ASN A 81 -8.28 -0.78 -16.54
CA ASN A 81 -9.32 0.15 -16.09
C ASN A 81 -10.57 -0.61 -15.66
N ALA A 82 -10.92 -0.53 -14.37
CA ALA A 82 -12.08 -1.23 -13.80
C ALA A 82 -13.25 -0.30 -13.43
N THR A 83 -13.22 0.95 -13.91
CA THR A 83 -14.16 2.00 -13.51
C THR A 83 -15.18 2.33 -14.61
N PRO A 84 -16.47 2.60 -14.28
CA PRO A 84 -17.06 2.73 -12.94
C PRO A 84 -17.42 1.42 -12.23
N SER A 85 -17.53 0.33 -12.99
CA SER A 85 -17.76 -1.03 -12.49
C SER A 85 -17.33 -2.02 -13.57
N SER A 86 -16.28 -2.79 -13.27
CA SER A 86 -15.79 -3.83 -14.17
C SER A 86 -16.80 -4.96 -14.34
N ALA A 87 -16.79 -5.62 -15.50
CA ALA A 87 -17.51 -6.89 -15.66
C ALA A 87 -16.85 -8.06 -14.91
N PHE A 88 -15.61 -7.87 -14.42
CA PHE A 88 -14.77 -8.92 -13.87
C PHE A 88 -14.65 -8.89 -12.34
N TYR A 89 -15.23 -7.88 -11.70
CA TYR A 89 -15.20 -7.69 -10.25
C TYR A 89 -16.58 -7.27 -9.75
N ASP A 90 -16.96 -7.75 -8.58
CA ASP A 90 -18.21 -7.39 -7.88
C ASP A 90 -18.08 -6.07 -7.08
N GLN A 91 -16.85 -5.56 -6.98
CA GLN A 91 -16.50 -4.33 -6.30
C GLN A 91 -15.79 -3.34 -7.23
N LYS A 92 -15.79 -2.07 -6.82
CA LYS A 92 -15.03 -1.02 -7.50
C LYS A 92 -13.54 -1.20 -7.25
N VAL A 93 -12.74 -0.58 -8.12
CA VAL A 93 -11.32 -0.41 -7.85
C VAL A 93 -11.11 0.31 -6.52
N PRO A 94 -10.14 -0.11 -5.68
CA PRO A 94 -9.93 0.48 -4.37
C PRO A 94 -9.50 1.96 -4.40
N GLU A 95 -8.80 2.38 -5.46
CA GLU A 95 -8.31 3.75 -5.66
C GLU A 95 -8.43 4.13 -7.14
N GLY A 96 -8.68 5.41 -7.41
CA GLY A 96 -8.65 5.93 -8.78
C GLY A 96 -9.59 5.23 -9.77
N ARG A 97 -9.04 4.84 -10.92
CA ARG A 97 -9.73 4.19 -12.03
C ARG A 97 -9.20 2.79 -12.33
N ASN A 98 -7.93 2.57 -12.07
CA ASN A 98 -7.13 1.50 -12.63
C ASN A 98 -6.56 0.57 -11.54
N MET A 99 -6.16 -0.63 -11.95
CA MET A 99 -5.38 -1.54 -11.13
C MET A 99 -4.20 -2.13 -11.93
N GLY A 100 -3.15 -2.53 -11.23
CA GLY A 100 -2.08 -3.33 -11.81
C GLY A 100 -2.53 -4.77 -12.08
N SER A 101 -2.14 -5.33 -13.21
CA SER A 101 -2.47 -6.70 -13.61
C SER A 101 -1.22 -7.52 -13.90
N VAL A 102 -1.23 -8.78 -13.45
CA VAL A 102 -0.23 -9.80 -13.81
C VAL A 102 -0.98 -11.00 -14.38
N TYR A 103 -0.67 -11.36 -15.62
CA TYR A 103 -1.23 -12.54 -16.28
C TYR A 103 -0.11 -13.49 -16.67
N LEU A 104 -0.25 -14.77 -16.28
CA LEU A 104 0.69 -15.83 -16.64
C LEU A 104 -0.06 -16.89 -17.44
N ALA A 105 0.33 -17.08 -18.71
CA ALA A 105 -0.27 -18.07 -19.60
C ALA A 105 0.25 -19.50 -19.38
N HIS A 106 1.24 -19.66 -18.50
CA HIS A 106 1.92 -20.92 -18.24
C HIS A 106 1.14 -21.77 -17.22
N GLU A 107 1.35 -23.09 -17.28
CA GLU A 107 0.75 -24.02 -16.32
C GLU A 107 1.18 -23.70 -14.87
N PRO A 108 0.31 -23.94 -13.87
CA PRO A 108 0.67 -23.82 -12.47
C PRO A 108 1.95 -24.59 -12.12
N GLY A 109 2.89 -23.92 -11.45
CA GLY A 109 4.20 -24.48 -11.10
C GLY A 109 5.34 -24.10 -12.05
N SER A 110 5.06 -23.38 -13.13
CA SER A 110 6.09 -22.93 -14.09
C SER A 110 7.04 -21.84 -13.55
N GLY A 111 6.66 -21.15 -12.47
CA GLY A 111 7.46 -20.11 -11.84
C GLY A 111 6.61 -18.97 -11.29
N ILE A 112 7.25 -17.84 -10.99
CA ILE A 112 6.59 -16.60 -10.54
C ILE A 112 7.02 -15.42 -11.39
N ALA A 113 6.14 -14.43 -11.51
CA ALA A 113 6.47 -13.11 -12.01
C ALA A 113 5.53 -12.06 -11.38
N GLY A 114 5.86 -10.78 -11.51
CA GLY A 114 5.08 -9.69 -10.96
C GLY A 114 5.68 -8.32 -11.23
N LEU A 115 5.43 -7.39 -10.31
CA LEU A 115 5.86 -6.00 -10.38
C LEU A 115 6.81 -5.68 -9.22
N GLU A 116 7.87 -4.94 -9.51
CA GLU A 116 8.85 -4.49 -8.52
C GLU A 116 9.11 -2.99 -8.68
N GLN A 117 9.28 -2.30 -7.56
CA GLN A 117 9.76 -0.92 -7.52
C GLN A 117 10.78 -0.78 -6.39
N THR A 118 12.02 -0.46 -6.75
CA THR A 118 13.04 -0.06 -5.77
C THR A 118 12.86 1.44 -5.47
N LEU A 119 12.72 1.78 -4.18
CA LEU A 119 12.51 3.15 -3.72
C LEU A 119 13.85 3.82 -3.39
N ASP A 120 13.87 5.16 -3.47
CA ASP A 120 15.02 5.97 -3.03
C ASP A 120 15.17 5.99 -1.50
N THR A 121 14.09 5.64 -0.77
CA THR A 121 14.10 5.56 0.69
C THR A 121 14.91 4.36 1.15
N VAL A 122 15.82 4.59 2.10
CA VAL A 122 16.66 3.54 2.69
C VAL A 122 16.05 3.03 4.00
N LEU A 123 16.37 1.79 4.35
CA LEU A 123 15.96 1.21 5.63
C LEU A 123 16.68 1.91 6.80
N GLU A 124 15.91 2.41 7.76
CA GLU A 124 16.42 3.05 8.96
C GLU A 124 16.23 2.16 10.19
N SER A 125 17.18 2.22 11.12
CA SER A 125 17.08 1.51 12.39
C SER A 125 15.99 2.10 13.28
N ASN A 126 15.38 1.25 14.12
CA ASN A 126 14.32 1.64 15.06
C ASN A 126 13.07 2.27 14.40
N LYS A 127 12.82 1.95 13.13
CA LYS A 127 11.58 2.30 12.42
C LYS A 127 10.74 1.04 12.19
N ASN A 128 9.42 1.19 12.26
CA ASN A 128 8.47 0.18 11.82
C ASN A 128 7.90 0.63 10.47
N TYR A 129 7.95 -0.25 9.48
CA TYR A 129 7.44 -0.01 8.14
C TYR A 129 6.20 -0.87 7.92
N THR A 130 5.16 -0.30 7.34
CA THR A 130 3.92 -1.01 7.00
C THR A 130 3.66 -0.83 5.51
N LEU A 131 3.58 -1.95 4.80
CA LEU A 131 3.18 -2.01 3.39
C LEU A 131 1.74 -2.55 3.33
N LEU A 132 0.87 -1.83 2.64
CA LEU A 132 -0.52 -2.22 2.38
C LEU A 132 -0.74 -2.21 0.87
N VAL A 133 -1.43 -3.22 0.37
CA VAL A 133 -1.82 -3.35 -1.04
C VAL A 133 -3.13 -4.14 -1.12
N ASP A 134 -4.03 -3.71 -1.98
CA ASP A 134 -5.28 -4.42 -2.25
C ASP A 134 -5.07 -5.44 -3.38
N ILE A 135 -5.52 -6.68 -3.16
CA ILE A 135 -5.38 -7.78 -4.12
C ILE A 135 -6.75 -8.21 -4.63
N GLY A 136 -6.96 -8.08 -5.93
CA GLY A 136 -8.19 -8.48 -6.60
C GLY A 136 -8.14 -9.89 -7.15
N ASN A 137 -9.19 -10.68 -6.93
CA ASN A 137 -9.43 -11.93 -7.64
C ASN A 137 -10.49 -11.70 -8.73
N SER A 138 -10.13 -11.87 -10.00
CA SER A 138 -11.06 -11.71 -11.11
C SER A 138 -12.10 -12.84 -11.09
N LEU A 139 -13.37 -12.50 -11.34
CA LEU A 139 -14.48 -13.44 -11.43
C LEU A 139 -14.42 -14.33 -12.69
N LEU A 140 -13.52 -14.03 -13.64
CA LEU A 140 -13.38 -14.84 -14.84
C LEU A 140 -12.67 -16.17 -14.58
N LEU A 141 -13.48 -17.23 -14.60
CA LEU A 141 -13.09 -18.57 -15.04
C LEU A 141 -12.61 -18.50 -16.49
N PHE A 142 -11.29 -18.51 -16.72
CA PHE A 142 -10.76 -18.94 -18.00
C PHE A 142 -10.95 -20.47 -18.07
N CYS A 143 -11.94 -20.90 -18.85
CA CYS A 143 -12.06 -22.28 -19.33
C CYS A 143 -11.97 -22.27 -20.85
#